data_AF-A0A3P8UF25-F1
#
_entry.id   AF-A0A3P8UF25-F1
#
_cell.length_a   1.000
_cell.length_b   1.000
_cell.length_c   1.000
_cell.angle_alpha   90.00
_cell.angle_beta   90.00
_cell.angle_gamma   90.00
#
_symmetry.space_group_name_H-M   'P 1'
#
loop_
_entity.id
_entity.type
_entity.pdbx_description
1 polymer ?
#
loop_
_entity_poly.entity_id
_entity_poly.type
_entity_poly.pdbx_seq_one_letter_code
_entity_poly.pdbx_strand_id
1 'polypeptide(L)'
;CCLGWRGVNGMCQLCKKACVNGKCVGPDKCFCSTGYKGPQCDQVNECGLLRRPCSQHCMNTYGSYHCYCEPGYTLSADGYTCIEAACFSLRCQFGCQMEGGGEVHCLCPPGLHLAADNKTECQRDADVCPPRRTCRNTFGSFVCVCRDGFVLGTLQGSVKC
;
A
#
# COMPACT_ATOMS: atom_id res chain seq x y z
N CYS A 1 -11.34 -16.42 -49.27
CA CYS A 1 -10.56 -16.18 -48.04
C CYS A 1 -9.08 -16.16 -48.37
N CYS A 2 -8.21 -15.88 -47.38
CA CYS A 2 -6.76 -16.06 -47.53
C CYS A 2 -6.45 -17.41 -48.22
N LEU A 3 -5.35 -17.47 -48.97
CA LEU A 3 -4.91 -18.71 -49.65
C LEU A 3 -4.93 -19.88 -48.66
N GLY A 4 -5.71 -20.92 -48.98
CA GLY A 4 -5.89 -22.12 -48.14
C GLY A 4 -7.17 -22.18 -47.30
N TRP A 5 -8.04 -21.17 -47.31
CA TRP A 5 -9.24 -21.15 -46.45
C TRP A 5 -10.56 -21.21 -47.25
N ARG A 6 -11.50 -22.08 -46.83
CA ARG A 6 -12.88 -22.13 -47.34
C ARG A 6 -13.81 -21.29 -46.45
N GLY A 7 -14.58 -20.40 -47.07
CA GLY A 7 -15.67 -19.70 -46.40
C GLY A 7 -16.93 -20.56 -46.30
N VAL A 8 -17.85 -20.19 -45.42
CA VAL A 8 -19.20 -20.79 -45.33
C VAL A 8 -20.18 -19.81 -45.99
N ASN A 9 -21.06 -20.28 -46.88
CA ASN A 9 -22.08 -19.47 -47.56
C ASN A 9 -21.54 -18.28 -48.40
N GLY A 10 -20.37 -18.44 -49.04
CA GLY A 10 -19.84 -17.42 -49.97
C GLY A 10 -19.25 -16.17 -49.30
N MET A 11 -19.34 -16.05 -47.97
CA MET A 11 -18.69 -14.98 -47.20
C MET A 11 -17.41 -15.50 -46.56
N CYS A 12 -16.32 -14.75 -46.72
CA CYS A 12 -15.11 -15.04 -45.98
C CYS A 12 -15.24 -14.55 -44.53
N GLN A 13 -15.99 -15.27 -43.71
CA GLN A 13 -16.04 -14.97 -42.28
C GLN A 13 -14.75 -15.44 -41.61
N LEU A 14 -13.84 -14.51 -41.29
CA LEU A 14 -12.69 -14.78 -40.44
C LEU A 14 -13.12 -14.99 -38.98
N CYS A 15 -14.13 -14.28 -38.47
CA CYS A 15 -14.64 -14.42 -37.11
C CYS A 15 -16.13 -14.83 -37.17
N LYS A 16 -16.55 -15.79 -36.33
CA LYS A 16 -17.96 -16.20 -36.25
C LYS A 16 -18.85 -15.08 -35.69
N LYS A 17 -18.31 -14.34 -34.73
CA LYS A 17 -18.88 -13.09 -34.24
C LYS A 17 -18.03 -11.92 -34.75
N ALA A 18 -18.68 -10.85 -35.16
CA ALA A 18 -17.97 -9.67 -35.68
C ALA A 18 -17.26 -8.92 -34.54
N CYS A 19 -16.03 -8.47 -34.79
CA CYS A 19 -15.33 -7.55 -33.91
C CYS A 19 -16.05 -6.19 -33.93
N VAL A 20 -16.47 -5.68 -32.78
CA VAL A 20 -17.27 -4.45 -32.67
C VAL A 20 -16.39 -3.22 -32.97
N ASN A 21 -15.30 -3.04 -32.21
CA ASN A 21 -14.35 -1.94 -32.39
C ASN A 21 -12.96 -2.46 -32.75
N GLY A 22 -12.87 -3.27 -33.80
CA GLY A 22 -11.60 -3.86 -34.22
C GLY A 22 -11.67 -4.53 -35.59
N LYS A 23 -10.52 -5.06 -36.01
CA LYS A 23 -10.40 -5.83 -37.25
C LYS A 23 -10.21 -7.31 -36.92
N CYS A 24 -10.93 -8.17 -37.61
CA CYS A 24 -10.71 -9.60 -37.49
C CYS A 24 -9.39 -9.98 -38.17
N VAL A 25 -8.47 -10.57 -37.41
CA VAL A 25 -7.11 -10.92 -37.88
C VAL A 25 -6.88 -12.43 -37.96
N GLY A 26 -7.85 -13.23 -37.53
CA GLY A 26 -7.84 -14.69 -37.61
C GLY A 26 -9.12 -15.31 -37.06
N PRO A 27 -9.23 -16.66 -37.08
CA PRO A 27 -10.37 -17.39 -36.52
C PRO A 27 -10.71 -16.94 -35.10
N ASP A 28 -11.87 -16.31 -34.94
CA ASP A 28 -12.38 -15.76 -33.67
C ASP A 28 -11.38 -14.87 -32.91
N LYS A 29 -10.45 -14.23 -33.64
CA LYS A 29 -9.39 -13.37 -33.08
C LYS A 29 -9.49 -11.95 -33.63
N CYS A 30 -9.82 -11.02 -32.74
CA CYS A 30 -9.93 -9.60 -33.05
C CYS A 30 -8.67 -8.83 -32.65
N PHE A 31 -8.25 -7.90 -33.50
CA PHE A 31 -7.30 -6.84 -33.18
C PHE A 31 -8.07 -5.55 -32.91
N CYS A 32 -8.06 -5.09 -31.66
CA CYS A 32 -8.87 -3.96 -31.22
C CYS A 32 -8.26 -2.62 -31.59
N SER A 33 -9.13 -1.67 -31.96
CA SER A 33 -8.77 -0.27 -32.07
C SER A 33 -8.34 0.28 -30.70
N THR A 34 -7.56 1.36 -30.70
CA THR A 34 -7.10 2.04 -29.48
C THR A 34 -8.28 2.34 -28.55
N GLY A 35 -8.14 2.03 -27.27
CA GLY A 35 -9.20 2.25 -26.27
C GLY A 35 -10.25 1.12 -26.17
N TYR A 36 -10.06 -0.01 -26.86
CA TYR A 36 -10.93 -1.19 -26.74
C TYR A 36 -10.14 -2.47 -26.43
N LYS A 37 -10.77 -3.39 -25.71
CA LYS A 37 -10.24 -4.68 -25.25
C LYS A 37 -11.32 -5.77 -25.35
N GLY A 38 -10.94 -6.99 -25.00
CA GLY A 38 -11.83 -8.15 -25.02
C GLY A 38 -11.77 -8.93 -26.33
N PRO A 39 -12.31 -10.16 -26.35
CA PRO A 39 -12.23 -11.06 -27.50
C PRO A 39 -12.97 -10.53 -28.74
N GLN A 40 -13.93 -9.63 -28.55
CA GLN A 40 -14.72 -9.01 -29.63
C GLN A 40 -14.51 -7.50 -29.74
N CYS A 41 -13.57 -6.92 -28.97
CA CYS A 41 -13.35 -5.47 -28.92
C CYS A 41 -14.61 -4.69 -28.54
N ASP A 42 -15.44 -5.29 -27.71
CA ASP A 42 -16.69 -4.77 -27.18
C ASP A 42 -16.51 -4.13 -25.80
N GLN A 43 -15.37 -4.36 -25.14
CA GLN A 43 -15.03 -3.76 -23.86
C GLN A 43 -14.25 -2.47 -24.08
N VAL A 44 -14.67 -1.42 -23.39
CA VAL A 44 -13.90 -0.18 -23.33
C VAL A 44 -12.64 -0.41 -22.49
N ASN A 45 -11.54 0.19 -22.91
CA ASN A 45 -10.30 0.26 -22.15
C ASN A 45 -10.01 1.72 -21.80
N GLU A 46 -10.59 2.16 -20.69
CA GLU A 46 -10.50 3.52 -20.19
C GLU A 46 -9.05 3.92 -19.93
N CYS A 47 -8.19 2.96 -19.52
CA CYS A 47 -6.76 3.18 -19.34
C CYS A 47 -6.03 3.57 -20.63
N GLY A 48 -6.52 3.14 -21.79
CA GLY A 48 -5.95 3.47 -23.11
C GLY A 48 -6.70 4.59 -23.84
N LEU A 49 -7.91 4.92 -23.42
CA LEU A 49 -8.78 5.92 -24.05
C LEU A 49 -8.65 7.29 -23.39
N LEU A 50 -8.60 7.33 -22.06
CA LEU A 50 -8.52 8.56 -21.28
C LEU A 50 -7.07 9.02 -21.13
N ARG A 51 -6.84 10.33 -21.18
CA ARG A 51 -5.51 10.91 -20.95
C ARG A 51 -5.26 11.00 -19.45
N ARG A 52 -4.53 10.02 -18.91
CA ARG A 52 -4.19 9.89 -17.46
C ARG A 52 -5.43 9.74 -16.57
N PRO A 53 -6.21 8.64 -16.70
CA PRO A 53 -7.40 8.40 -15.89
C PRO A 53 -7.11 8.17 -14.40
N CYS A 54 -5.85 7.82 -14.09
CA CYS A 54 -5.35 7.65 -12.74
C CYS A 54 -4.13 8.56 -12.56
N SER A 55 -3.95 9.05 -11.34
CA SER A 55 -2.75 9.81 -10.95
C SER A 55 -1.44 9.00 -11.11
N GLN A 56 -1.48 7.70 -10.80
CA GLN A 56 -0.35 6.78 -10.89
C GLN A 56 -0.63 5.64 -11.87
N HIS A 57 -1.24 4.54 -11.42
CA HIS A 57 -1.48 3.37 -12.25
C HIS A 57 -2.96 3.11 -12.52
N CYS A 58 -3.26 2.64 -13.73
CA CYS A 58 -4.58 2.26 -14.18
C CYS A 58 -4.64 0.77 -14.52
N MET A 59 -5.64 0.08 -14.00
CA MET A 59 -5.96 -1.30 -14.31
C MET A 59 -7.34 -1.36 -14.95
N ASN A 60 -7.41 -1.87 -16.18
CA ASN A 60 -8.70 -2.05 -16.84
C ASN A 60 -9.43 -3.26 -16.26
N THR A 61 -10.73 -3.13 -15.98
CA THR A 61 -11.59 -4.23 -15.52
C THR A 61 -12.75 -4.44 -16.49
N TYR A 62 -13.56 -5.48 -16.27
CA TYR A 62 -14.75 -5.67 -17.09
C TYR A 62 -15.82 -4.64 -16.72
N GLY A 63 -16.16 -3.75 -17.65
CA GLY A 63 -17.17 -2.71 -17.48
C GLY A 63 -16.70 -1.45 -16.75
N SER A 64 -15.42 -1.35 -16.38
CA SER A 64 -14.83 -0.14 -15.77
C SER A 64 -13.28 -0.24 -15.75
N TYR A 65 -12.66 0.61 -14.96
CA TYR A 65 -11.24 0.57 -14.60
C TYR A 65 -11.07 0.88 -13.11
N HIS A 66 -9.92 0.46 -12.57
CA HIS A 66 -9.50 0.75 -11.20
C HIS A 66 -8.13 1.41 -11.19
N CYS A 67 -8.00 2.46 -10.39
CA CYS A 67 -6.71 3.07 -10.09
C CYS A 67 -6.06 2.40 -8.89
N TYR A 68 -4.74 2.27 -8.92
CA TYR A 68 -3.96 1.78 -7.79
C TYR A 68 -2.68 2.60 -7.65
N CYS A 69 -2.16 2.61 -6.41
CA CYS A 69 -1.06 3.48 -6.02
C CYS A 69 0.23 2.69 -5.77
N GLU A 70 1.36 3.36 -5.97
CA GLU A 70 2.69 2.89 -5.60
C GLU A 70 2.82 2.76 -4.08
N PRO A 71 3.78 1.95 -3.59
CA PRO A 71 4.07 1.86 -2.16
C PRO A 71 4.33 3.24 -1.54
N GLY A 72 3.68 3.51 -0.39
CA GLY A 72 3.76 4.82 0.28
C GLY A 72 2.64 5.79 -0.11
N TYR A 73 1.72 5.40 -0.99
CA TYR A 73 0.54 6.17 -1.37
C TYR A 73 -0.75 5.39 -1.13
N THR A 74 -1.86 6.10 -0.89
CA THR A 74 -3.20 5.56 -0.76
C THR A 74 -4.15 6.21 -1.75
N LEU A 75 -5.11 5.44 -2.25
CA LEU A 75 -6.14 5.97 -3.16
C LEU A 75 -7.08 6.89 -2.37
N SER A 76 -7.23 8.11 -2.86
CA SER A 76 -8.11 9.15 -2.33
C SER A 76 -9.59 8.74 -2.50
N ALA A 77 -10.47 9.45 -1.80
CA ALA A 77 -11.92 9.24 -1.85
C ALA A 77 -12.52 9.47 -3.25
N ASP A 78 -11.83 10.20 -4.13
CA ASP A 78 -12.24 10.36 -5.52
C ASP A 78 -12.07 9.09 -6.36
N GLY A 79 -11.31 8.10 -5.88
CA GLY A 79 -11.03 6.85 -6.58
C GLY A 79 -9.98 6.95 -7.70
N TYR A 80 -9.36 8.11 -7.91
CA TYR A 80 -8.43 8.38 -9.02
C TYR A 80 -7.07 8.94 -8.58
N THR A 81 -7.05 9.67 -7.47
CA THR A 81 -5.88 10.39 -6.98
C THR A 81 -5.16 9.58 -5.90
N CYS A 82 -3.86 9.38 -6.05
CA CYS A 82 -3.00 8.78 -5.06
C CYS A 82 -2.38 9.89 -4.21
N ILE A 83 -2.72 9.89 -2.92
CA ILE A 83 -2.16 10.82 -1.93
C ILE A 83 -1.12 10.07 -1.11
N GLU A 84 -0.10 10.76 -0.61
CA GLU A 84 0.87 10.14 0.29
C GLU A 84 0.12 9.48 1.45
N ALA A 85 0.42 8.21 1.68
CA ALA A 85 -0.13 7.51 2.82
C ALA A 85 0.34 8.26 4.06
N ALA A 86 -0.58 8.76 4.88
CA ALA A 86 -0.25 9.55 6.07
C ALA A 86 0.77 8.84 6.99
N CYS A 87 0.75 7.50 6.99
CA CYS A 87 1.76 6.65 7.63
C CYS A 87 3.21 6.88 7.19
N PHE A 88 3.40 7.09 5.88
CA PHE A 88 4.71 7.27 5.26
C PHE A 88 5.26 8.66 5.58
N SER A 89 4.39 9.66 5.65
CA SER A 89 4.75 11.01 6.06
C SER A 89 5.11 11.09 7.56
N LEU A 90 4.53 10.26 8.43
CA LEU A 90 4.83 10.24 9.87
C LEU A 90 6.17 9.59 10.27
N ARG A 91 6.91 8.94 9.35
CA ARG A 91 8.16 8.21 9.65
C ARG A 91 8.06 7.30 10.90
N CYS A 92 6.93 6.62 11.10
CA CYS A 92 6.73 5.77 12.28
C CYS A 92 7.73 4.59 12.31
N GLN A 93 8.45 4.42 13.41
CA GLN A 93 9.48 3.38 13.55
C GLN A 93 8.92 1.96 13.70
N PHE A 94 7.75 1.79 14.31
CA PHE A 94 7.13 0.49 14.61
C PHE A 94 5.78 0.28 13.89
N GLY A 95 5.54 1.02 12.80
CA GLY A 95 4.31 0.98 12.02
C GLY A 95 3.30 2.05 12.45
N CYS A 96 2.16 2.12 11.76
CA CYS A 96 1.08 3.06 12.03
C CYS A 96 -0.28 2.39 11.84
N GLN A 97 -1.34 3.01 12.35
CA GLN A 97 -2.72 2.61 12.10
C GLN A 97 -3.57 3.85 11.84
N MET A 98 -4.55 3.72 10.93
CA MET A 98 -5.60 4.72 10.73
C MET A 98 -6.83 4.33 11.55
N GLU A 99 -7.33 5.22 12.39
CA GLU A 99 -8.66 5.08 12.98
C GLU A 99 -9.75 5.61 12.02
N GLY A 100 -10.99 5.15 12.22
CA GLY A 100 -12.13 5.34 11.31
C GLY A 100 -12.56 6.80 11.03
N GLY A 101 -11.83 7.79 11.55
CA GLY A 101 -11.97 9.23 11.25
C GLY A 101 -10.85 9.83 10.38
N GLY A 102 -9.89 9.03 9.92
CA GLY A 102 -8.72 9.52 9.15
C GLY A 102 -7.57 10.02 10.03
N GLU A 103 -7.67 9.87 11.35
CA GLU A 103 -6.58 10.16 12.29
C GLU A 103 -5.54 9.04 12.23
N VAL A 104 -4.26 9.41 12.12
CA VAL A 104 -3.15 8.48 11.93
C VAL A 104 -2.27 8.50 13.16
N HIS A 105 -2.12 7.35 13.80
CA HIS A 105 -1.27 7.18 14.97
C HIS A 105 -0.15 6.17 14.69
N CYS A 106 1.06 6.44 15.19
CA CYS A 106 2.12 5.45 15.17
C CYS A 106 1.81 4.33 16.17
N LEU A 107 2.04 3.09 15.77
CA LEU A 107 1.90 1.92 16.63
C LEU A 107 3.09 1.82 17.58
N CYS A 108 2.81 1.45 18.82
CA CYS A 108 3.81 1.12 19.82
C CYS A 108 3.76 -0.39 20.11
N PRO A 109 4.91 -1.05 20.30
CA PRO A 109 4.94 -2.43 20.79
C PRO A 109 4.17 -2.57 22.12
N PRO A 110 3.63 -3.77 22.43
CA PRO A 110 2.91 -4.01 23.69
C PRO A 110 3.73 -3.56 24.91
N GLY A 111 3.19 -2.65 25.73
CA GLY A 111 3.86 -2.09 26.91
C GLY A 111 4.50 -0.70 26.73
N LEU A 112 4.31 -0.04 25.57
CA LEU A 112 4.74 1.34 25.31
C LEU A 112 3.54 2.28 25.06
N HIS A 113 3.67 3.54 25.44
CA HIS A 113 2.64 4.58 25.29
C HIS A 113 3.28 5.87 24.77
N LEU A 114 2.61 6.59 23.85
CA LEU A 114 3.04 7.93 23.42
C LEU A 114 2.77 8.95 24.54
N ALA A 115 3.78 9.71 24.97
CA ALA A 115 3.60 10.76 25.97
C ALA A 115 2.93 12.00 25.36
N ALA A 116 1.86 12.50 26.00
CA ALA A 116 1.07 13.65 25.55
C ALA A 116 1.53 15.01 26.12
N ASP A 117 2.55 15.05 26.99
CA ASP A 117 2.86 16.19 27.85
C ASP A 117 4.29 16.74 27.75
N ASN A 118 5.11 16.31 26.78
CA ASN A 118 6.52 16.69 26.64
C ASN A 118 7.37 16.46 27.93
N LYS A 119 6.89 15.68 28.89
CA LYS A 119 7.64 15.31 30.09
C LYS A 119 8.15 13.90 29.98
N THR A 120 9.41 13.75 30.34
CA THR A 120 10.10 12.47 30.32
C THR A 120 9.83 11.68 31.60
N GLU A 121 9.83 10.36 31.51
CA GLU A 121 9.50 9.45 32.61
C GLU A 121 10.46 9.63 33.80
N CYS A 122 11.74 9.89 33.54
CA CYS A 122 12.73 10.17 34.59
C CYS A 122 12.50 11.50 35.34
N GLN A 123 11.62 12.37 34.85
CA GLN A 123 11.26 13.65 35.51
C GLN A 123 9.90 13.58 36.20
N ARG A 124 9.12 12.52 35.98
CA ARG A 124 7.76 12.35 36.50
C ARG A 124 7.73 11.49 37.77
N ASP A 125 8.60 10.49 37.87
CA ASP A 125 8.69 9.59 39.03
C ASP A 125 10.15 9.20 39.32
N ALA A 126 10.61 9.44 40.56
CA ALA A 126 11.96 9.14 41.00
C ALA A 126 12.18 7.62 41.25
N ASP A 127 11.10 6.86 41.45
CA ASP A 127 11.14 5.43 41.76
C ASP A 127 10.90 4.53 40.53
N VAL A 128 10.94 5.11 39.33
CA VAL A 128 10.67 4.39 38.08
C VAL A 128 11.71 3.28 37.77
N CYS A 129 12.90 3.34 38.40
CA CYS A 129 13.96 2.35 38.25
C CYS A 129 14.23 1.58 39.56
N PRO A 130 14.58 0.28 39.48
CA PRO A 130 14.99 -0.49 40.65
C PRO A 130 16.16 0.16 41.41
N PRO A 131 16.28 -0.07 42.73
CA PRO A 131 17.36 0.48 43.53
C PRO A 131 18.73 0.14 42.92
N ARG A 132 19.65 1.12 42.95
CA ARG A 132 20.99 1.12 42.32
C ARG A 132 21.05 1.31 40.80
N ARG A 133 19.93 1.64 40.16
CA ARG A 133 19.90 2.07 38.76
C ARG A 133 19.59 3.57 38.65
N THR A 134 20.00 4.16 37.53
CA THR A 134 19.72 5.54 37.14
C THR A 134 18.83 5.52 35.91
N CYS A 135 17.74 6.28 35.96
CA CYS A 135 16.84 6.46 34.82
C CYS A 135 17.50 7.36 33.76
N ARG A 136 17.54 6.91 32.50
CA ARG A 136 17.99 7.71 31.37
C ARG A 136 16.92 7.72 30.29
N ASN A 137 16.48 8.92 29.93
CA ASN A 137 15.49 9.10 28.87
C ASN A 137 16.05 8.66 27.51
N THR A 138 15.18 8.07 26.70
CA THR A 138 15.44 7.67 25.32
C THR A 138 14.29 8.15 24.44
N PHE A 139 14.46 8.13 23.12
CA PHE A 139 13.40 8.55 22.22
C PHE A 139 12.20 7.58 22.32
N GLY A 140 11.10 8.05 22.91
CA GLY A 140 9.87 7.26 23.10
C GLY A 140 9.83 6.31 24.30
N SER A 141 10.84 6.32 25.20
CA SER A 141 10.87 5.50 26.43
C SER A 141 12.00 5.93 27.39
N PHE A 142 12.28 5.15 28.43
CA PHE A 142 13.45 5.32 29.31
C PHE A 142 14.18 4.00 29.54
N VAL A 143 15.48 4.07 29.87
CA VAL A 143 16.29 2.91 30.24
C VAL A 143 16.87 3.09 31.64
N CYS A 144 16.86 2.02 32.44
CA CYS A 144 17.49 2.00 33.76
C CYS A 144 18.91 1.42 33.65
N VAL A 145 19.91 2.31 33.66
CA VAL A 145 21.33 1.94 33.62
C VAL A 145 21.88 1.77 35.03
N CYS A 146 22.94 0.97 35.21
CA CYS A 146 23.61 0.90 36.51
C CYS A 146 24.20 2.27 36.88
N ARG A 147 24.24 2.60 38.18
CA ARG A 147 24.96 3.80 38.65
C ARG A 147 26.43 3.71 38.30
N ASP A 148 27.09 4.86 38.22
CA ASP A 148 28.52 4.95 37.95
C ASP A 148 29.31 4.09 38.96
N GLY A 149 30.18 3.23 38.45
CA GLY A 149 30.95 2.26 39.24
C GLY A 149 30.32 0.86 39.37
N PHE A 150 29.10 0.65 38.86
CA PHE A 150 28.43 -0.66 38.85
C PHE A 150 28.30 -1.20 37.42
N VAL A 151 28.63 -2.47 37.22
CA VAL A 151 28.47 -3.18 35.94
C VAL A 151 27.41 -4.28 36.07
N LEU A 152 26.73 -4.58 34.98
CA LEU A 152 25.70 -5.62 34.94
C LEU A 152 26.33 -6.98 35.25
N GLY A 153 25.86 -7.63 36.32
CA GLY A 153 26.29 -8.96 36.74
C GLY A 153 25.11 -9.90 36.97
N THR A 154 25.33 -11.21 36.82
CA THR A 154 24.31 -12.23 37.07
C THR A 154 24.50 -12.79 38.48
N LEU A 155 23.58 -12.47 39.39
CA LEU A 155 23.57 -12.99 40.75
C LEU A 155 22.34 -13.90 40.92
N GLN A 156 22.57 -15.18 41.24
CA GLN A 156 21.51 -16.18 41.44
C GLN A 156 20.48 -16.20 40.29
N GLY A 157 20.97 -16.16 39.04
CA GLY A 157 20.12 -16.20 37.85
C GLY A 157 19.36 -14.91 37.51
N SER A 158 19.59 -13.82 38.24
CA SER A 158 18.98 -12.51 37.98
C SER A 158 20.03 -11.44 37.61
N VAL A 159 19.74 -10.63 36.58
CA VAL A 159 20.63 -9.56 36.10
C VAL A 159 20.50 -8.34 37.02
N LYS A 160 21.58 -8.05 37.75
CA LYS A 160 21.64 -6.96 38.74
C LYS A 160 22.78 -5.99 38.45
N CYS A 161 22.60 -4.78 38.96
CA CYS A 161 23.66 -3.87 39.35
C CYS A 161 23.84 -4.05 40.88
#